data_AF-A0A7X0HIW6-F1
#
_entry.id   AF-A0A7X0HIW6-F1
#
_cell.length_a   1.000
_cell.length_b   1.000
_cell.length_c   1.000
_cell.angle_alpha   90.00
_cell.angle_beta   90.00
_cell.angle_gamma   90.00
#
_symmetry.space_group_name_H-M   'P 1'
#
loop_
_entity.id
_entity.type
_entity.pdbx_description
1 polymer ?
#
loop_
_entity_poly.entity_id
_entity_poly.type
_entity_poly.pdbx_seq_one_letter_code
_entity_poly.pdbx_strand_id
1 'polypeptide(L)'
;MATHAHTSRSSETRIPSVDNLSQRQLRGADCVLCGITLCAETAVDLGERVRLDSSGRWFPRACKTHPEAVAAPPTRAIPAAVDLVPAQRHGWACVWCGVTLTRETGAHHVGYARGQQGAHNLDCEAWSCTGCKEEWKP
;
A
#
# COMPACT_ATOMS: atom_id res chain seq x y z
N MET A 1 -13.32 -17.67 37.32
CA MET A 1 -14.12 -16.89 36.35
C MET A 1 -13.42 -15.57 36.10
N ALA A 2 -13.46 -15.09 34.85
CA ALA A 2 -12.84 -13.88 34.29
C ALA A 2 -11.31 -13.94 34.08
N THR A 3 -10.70 -13.56 32.95
CA THR A 3 -11.15 -13.14 31.62
C THR A 3 -9.90 -13.23 30.72
N HIS A 4 -10.00 -13.83 29.54
CA HIS A 4 -8.90 -13.84 28.57
C HIS A 4 -8.64 -12.42 28.03
N ALA A 5 -7.49 -11.83 28.37
CA ALA A 5 -6.96 -10.68 27.66
C ALA A 5 -6.15 -11.19 26.46
N HIS A 6 -6.82 -11.40 25.31
CA HIS A 6 -6.11 -11.53 24.05
C HIS A 6 -5.72 -10.13 23.59
N THR A 7 -4.46 -9.78 23.81
CA THR A 7 -3.78 -8.67 23.14
C THR A 7 -3.68 -9.01 21.66
N SER A 8 -4.65 -8.55 20.88
CA SER A 8 -4.58 -8.53 19.42
C SER A 8 -3.54 -7.50 18.98
N ARG A 9 -2.38 -7.95 18.48
CA ARG A 9 -1.47 -7.11 17.69
C ARG A 9 -0.57 -7.95 16.77
N SER A 10 -0.49 -7.50 15.51
CA SER A 10 0.44 -7.88 14.43
C SER A 10 -0.03 -9.00 13.48
N SER A 11 -0.81 -8.60 12.46
CA SER A 11 -1.09 -9.38 11.25
C SER A 11 0.12 -9.32 10.29
N GLU A 12 1.13 -10.13 10.55
CA GLU A 12 2.20 -10.41 9.59
C GLU A 12 1.73 -11.54 8.67
N THR A 13 1.50 -11.20 7.39
CA THR A 13 0.95 -12.10 6.36
C THR A 13 1.79 -13.38 6.23
N ARG A 14 1.31 -14.51 6.76
CA ARG A 14 1.97 -15.82 6.61
C ARG A 14 1.76 -16.38 5.20
N ILE A 15 2.56 -15.92 4.25
CA ILE A 15 2.72 -16.62 2.96
C ILE A 15 3.47 -17.93 3.23
N PRO A 16 3.02 -19.09 2.71
CA PRO A 16 3.75 -20.34 2.84
C PRO A 16 5.17 -20.24 2.28
N SER A 17 6.11 -21.00 2.85
CA SER A 17 7.48 -21.12 2.30
C SER A 17 7.43 -21.55 0.84
N VAL A 18 8.34 -21.01 0.02
CA VAL A 18 8.47 -21.34 -1.40
C VAL A 18 8.66 -22.84 -1.66
N ASP A 19 9.29 -23.54 -0.72
CA ASP A 19 9.52 -24.99 -0.79
C ASP A 19 8.23 -25.82 -0.78
N ASN A 20 7.16 -25.25 -0.23
CA ASN A 20 5.85 -25.89 -0.11
C ASN A 20 4.87 -25.48 -1.22
N LEU A 21 5.34 -24.71 -2.21
CA LEU A 21 4.50 -24.19 -3.29
C LEU A 21 4.72 -24.97 -4.58
N SER A 22 3.61 -25.29 -5.25
CA SER A 22 3.69 -25.80 -6.61
C SER A 22 4.26 -24.75 -7.57
N GLN A 23 4.82 -25.18 -8.69
CA GLN A 23 5.27 -24.28 -9.76
C GLN A 23 4.15 -23.35 -10.27
N ARG A 24 2.90 -23.80 -10.22
CA ARG A 24 1.73 -23.00 -10.61
C ARG A 24 1.47 -21.88 -9.61
N GLN A 25 1.55 -22.15 -8.31
CA GLN A 25 1.44 -21.13 -7.27
C GLN A 25 2.60 -20.13 -7.32
N LEU A 26 3.83 -20.61 -7.51
CA LEU A 26 5.02 -19.74 -7.64
C LEU A 26 4.96 -18.80 -8.83
N ARG A 27 4.31 -19.21 -9.92
CA ARG A 27 4.08 -18.39 -11.12
C ARG A 27 2.82 -17.53 -11.03
N GLY A 28 2.07 -17.61 -9.93
CA GLY A 28 0.82 -16.89 -9.73
C GLY A 28 -0.33 -17.37 -10.63
N ALA A 29 -0.25 -18.59 -11.16
CA ALA A 29 -1.35 -19.23 -11.89
C ALA A 29 -2.40 -19.80 -10.93
N ASP A 30 -1.98 -20.18 -9.72
CA ASP A 30 -2.85 -20.68 -8.66
C ASP A 30 -2.65 -19.84 -7.39
N CYS A 31 -3.68 -19.77 -6.54
CA CYS A 31 -3.63 -19.05 -5.28
C CYS A 31 -2.52 -19.62 -4.38
N VAL A 32 -1.63 -18.75 -3.91
CA VAL A 32 -0.52 -19.12 -3.02
C VAL A 32 -0.98 -19.68 -1.67
N LEU A 33 -2.24 -19.42 -1.28
CA LEU A 33 -2.81 -19.83 0.01
C LEU A 33 -3.67 -21.10 -0.07
N CYS A 34 -4.52 -21.25 -1.08
CA CYS A 34 -5.43 -22.40 -1.20
C CYS A 34 -5.27 -23.25 -2.49
N GLY A 35 -4.40 -22.83 -3.42
CA GLY A 35 -4.10 -23.61 -4.63
C GLY A 35 -5.17 -23.58 -5.72
N ILE A 36 -6.26 -22.81 -5.57
CA ILE A 36 -7.26 -22.67 -6.64
C ILE A 36 -6.66 -21.95 -7.85
N THR A 37 -7.05 -22.35 -9.06
CA THR A 37 -6.66 -21.67 -10.29
C THR A 37 -7.18 -20.24 -10.30
N LEU A 38 -6.28 -19.29 -10.56
CA LEU A 38 -6.61 -17.88 -10.67
C LEU A 38 -6.88 -17.52 -12.13
N CYS A 39 -7.80 -16.58 -12.33
CA CYS A 39 -7.90 -15.82 -13.57
C CYS A 39 -7.40 -14.38 -13.35
N ALA A 40 -7.17 -13.66 -14.44
CA ALA A 40 -6.69 -12.28 -14.38
C ALA A 40 -7.60 -11.34 -13.58
N GLU A 41 -8.91 -11.62 -13.50
CA GLU A 41 -9.87 -10.77 -12.78
C GLU A 41 -9.93 -11.04 -11.26
N THR A 42 -9.55 -12.25 -10.83
CA THR A 42 -9.71 -12.71 -9.43
C THR A 42 -8.40 -12.82 -8.67
N ALA A 43 -7.27 -12.80 -9.38
CA ALA A 43 -5.95 -12.77 -8.77
C ALA A 43 -5.71 -11.41 -8.08
N VAL A 44 -5.35 -11.46 -6.80
CA VAL A 44 -4.83 -10.30 -6.08
C VAL A 44 -3.34 -10.48 -5.84
N ASP A 45 -2.56 -9.44 -6.15
CA ASP A 45 -1.12 -9.40 -5.90
C ASP A 45 -0.86 -9.11 -4.42
N LEU A 46 -0.08 -9.97 -3.75
CA LEU A 46 0.26 -9.82 -2.33
C LEU A 46 1.48 -8.91 -2.09
N GLY A 47 1.95 -8.25 -3.14
CA GLY A 47 3.17 -7.49 -3.15
C GLY A 47 4.40 -8.38 -3.36
N GLU A 48 5.50 -7.69 -3.62
CA GLU A 48 6.79 -8.31 -3.86
C GLU A 48 7.35 -9.02 -2.62
N ARG A 49 8.01 -10.15 -2.86
CA ARG A 49 8.76 -10.92 -1.86
C ARG A 49 10.14 -11.29 -2.40
N VAL A 50 11.10 -11.39 -1.50
CA VAL A 50 12.44 -11.92 -1.81
C VAL A 50 12.40 -13.42 -1.57
N ARG A 51 12.94 -14.20 -2.50
CA ARG A 51 13.20 -15.62 -2.23
C ARG A 51 14.47 -15.74 -1.40
N LEU A 52 14.40 -16.51 -0.32
CA LEU A 52 15.56 -16.72 0.56
C LEU A 52 16.62 -17.63 -0.09
N ASP A 53 16.20 -18.50 -1.02
CA ASP A 53 17.02 -19.51 -1.70
C ASP A 53 17.66 -19.02 -3.00
N SER A 54 17.16 -17.91 -3.54
CA SER A 54 17.52 -17.38 -4.84
C SER A 54 17.32 -15.88 -4.80
N SER A 55 18.26 -15.08 -5.31
CA SER A 55 18.16 -13.61 -5.32
C SER A 55 17.00 -13.06 -6.18
N GLY A 56 16.05 -13.92 -6.59
CA GLY A 56 14.88 -13.59 -7.38
C GLY A 56 13.77 -12.98 -6.54
N ARG A 57 13.26 -11.85 -7.02
CA ARG A 57 12.01 -11.25 -6.57
C ARG A 57 10.84 -12.09 -7.12
N TRP A 58 9.81 -12.31 -6.31
CA TRP A 58 8.58 -12.97 -6.76
C TRP A 58 7.35 -12.23 -6.22
N PHE A 59 6.24 -12.38 -6.95
CA PHE A 59 5.00 -11.64 -6.71
C PHE A 59 3.87 -12.64 -6.44
N PRO A 60 3.76 -13.16 -5.20
CA PRO A 60 2.72 -14.11 -4.84
C PRO A 60 1.32 -13.55 -5.11
N ARG A 61 0.44 -14.39 -5.67
CA ARG A 61 -0.95 -14.04 -5.94
C ARG A 61 -1.90 -14.89 -5.10
N ALA A 62 -2.98 -14.29 -4.63
CA ALA A 62 -4.04 -15.00 -3.91
C ALA A 62 -5.42 -14.70 -4.48
N CYS A 63 -6.39 -15.55 -4.18
CA CYS A 63 -7.78 -15.29 -4.53
C CYS A 63 -8.42 -14.35 -3.48
N LYS A 64 -9.47 -13.65 -3.90
CA LYS A 64 -10.19 -12.64 -3.08
C LYS A 64 -10.84 -13.19 -1.81
N THR A 65 -10.96 -14.51 -1.65
CA THR A 65 -11.57 -15.13 -0.46
C THR A 65 -10.62 -15.13 0.74
N HIS A 66 -9.32 -14.91 0.52
CA HIS A 66 -8.37 -14.80 1.62
C HIS A 66 -8.25 -13.36 2.09
N PRO A 67 -8.43 -13.07 3.39
CA PRO A 67 -8.34 -11.71 3.92
C PRO A 67 -6.95 -11.10 3.71
N GLU A 68 -5.90 -11.92 3.69
CA GLU A 68 -4.54 -11.47 3.37
C GLU A 68 -4.39 -11.02 1.91
N ALA A 69 -5.25 -11.52 1.02
CA ALA A 69 -5.31 -11.12 -0.38
C ALA A 69 -5.98 -9.78 -0.61
N VAL A 70 -6.85 -9.35 0.29
CA VAL A 70 -7.56 -8.08 0.16
C VAL A 70 -6.71 -6.92 0.71
N ALA A 71 -5.61 -7.23 1.40
CA ALA A 71 -4.73 -6.27 2.03
C ALA A 71 -3.54 -5.91 1.12
N ALA A 72 -3.80 -5.29 -0.03
CA ALA A 72 -2.85 -4.25 -0.45
C ALA A 72 -2.88 -3.20 0.67
N PRO A 73 -1.74 -2.83 1.30
CA PRO A 73 -1.76 -1.74 2.26
C PRO A 73 -2.41 -0.56 1.55
N PRO A 74 -3.46 0.07 2.12
CA PRO A 74 -4.13 1.15 1.43
C PRO A 74 -3.05 2.20 1.16
N THR A 75 -2.63 2.39 -0.09
CA THR A 75 -1.78 3.54 -0.40
C THR A 75 -2.61 4.73 0.01
N ARG A 76 -2.20 5.46 1.05
CA ARG A 76 -2.98 6.58 1.56
C ARG A 76 -3.26 7.51 0.40
N ALA A 77 -4.54 7.57 0.00
CA ALA A 77 -4.91 8.31 -1.18
C ALA A 77 -4.47 9.78 -1.01
N ILE A 78 -3.86 10.33 -2.05
CA ILE A 78 -3.59 11.76 -2.09
C ILE A 78 -4.96 12.45 -2.23
N PRO A 79 -5.32 13.39 -1.33
CA PRO A 79 -6.55 14.15 -1.48
C PRO A 79 -6.66 14.81 -2.85
N ALA A 80 -7.88 14.98 -3.35
CA ALA A 80 -8.10 15.65 -4.62
C ALA A 80 -7.61 17.09 -4.54
N ALA A 81 -7.11 17.64 -5.65
CA ALA A 81 -6.57 18.98 -5.68
C ALA A 81 -7.63 20.02 -5.29
N VAL A 82 -8.92 19.78 -5.54
CA VAL A 82 -10.02 20.68 -5.14
C VAL A 82 -10.17 20.80 -3.62
N ASP A 83 -9.76 19.78 -2.87
CA ASP A 83 -9.91 19.73 -1.41
C ASP A 83 -8.69 20.30 -0.67
N LEU A 84 -7.60 20.61 -1.39
CA LEU A 84 -6.38 21.13 -0.79
C LEU A 84 -6.51 22.61 -0.43
N VAL A 85 -6.08 22.93 0.79
CA VAL A 85 -5.86 24.33 1.17
C VAL A 85 -4.66 24.90 0.39
N PRO A 86 -4.57 26.24 0.22
CA PRO A 86 -3.51 26.84 -0.60
C PRO A 86 -2.09 26.39 -0.24
N ALA A 87 -1.77 26.31 1.06
CA ALA A 87 -0.45 25.87 1.51
C ALA A 87 -0.10 24.44 1.06
N GLN A 88 -1.08 23.52 1.04
CA GLN A 88 -0.87 22.16 0.55
C GLN A 88 -0.72 22.13 -0.96
N ARG A 89 -1.56 22.89 -1.69
CA ARG A 89 -1.52 23.01 -3.16
C ARG A 89 -0.19 23.57 -3.68
N HIS A 90 0.41 24.51 -2.95
CA HIS A 90 1.69 25.11 -3.30
C HIS A 90 2.91 24.31 -2.79
N GLY A 91 2.70 23.15 -2.16
CA GLY A 91 3.78 22.33 -1.63
C GLY A 91 4.47 22.91 -0.39
N TRP A 92 3.81 23.82 0.35
CA TRP A 92 4.31 24.40 1.60
C TRP A 92 3.81 23.66 2.84
N ALA A 93 2.82 22.79 2.69
CA ALA A 93 2.26 22.00 3.77
C ALA A 93 2.09 20.53 3.34
N CYS A 94 2.23 19.63 4.31
CA CYS A 94 1.99 18.21 4.11
C CYS A 94 0.57 17.99 3.59
N VAL A 95 0.44 17.25 2.49
CA VAL A 95 -0.82 16.99 1.81
C VAL A 95 -1.83 16.25 2.71
N TRP A 96 -1.35 15.55 3.74
CA TRP A 96 -2.19 14.73 4.61
C TRP A 96 -2.50 15.34 5.97
N CYS A 97 -1.52 15.97 6.63
CA CYS A 97 -1.71 16.51 7.99
C CYS A 97 -1.67 18.05 8.05
N GLY A 98 -1.31 18.72 6.94
CA GLY A 98 -1.27 20.18 6.87
C GLY A 98 -0.10 20.84 7.60
N VAL A 99 0.81 20.08 8.22
CA VAL A 99 2.01 20.66 8.85
C VAL A 99 2.86 21.38 7.80
N THR A 100 3.38 22.56 8.16
CA THR A 100 4.31 23.30 7.31
C THR A 100 5.54 22.46 7.01
N LEU A 101 5.94 22.43 5.74
CA LEU A 101 7.12 21.72 5.28
C LEU A 101 8.34 22.65 5.43
N THR A 102 9.17 22.34 6.42
CA THR A 102 10.47 22.95 6.64
C THR A 102 11.58 21.93 6.45
N ARG A 103 12.83 22.36 6.62
CA ARG A 103 13.98 21.45 6.61
C ARG A 103 13.87 20.38 7.71
N GLU A 104 13.31 20.74 8.86
CA GLU A 104 13.19 19.90 10.05
C GLU A 104 12.06 18.87 9.91
N THR A 105 10.88 19.30 9.41
CA THR A 105 9.75 18.38 9.21
C THR A 105 9.94 17.47 8.00
N GLY A 106 10.81 17.87 7.07
CA GLY A 106 11.04 17.23 5.77
C GLY A 106 9.97 17.55 4.74
N ALA A 107 10.33 17.38 3.46
CA ALA A 107 9.43 17.50 2.32
C ALA A 107 9.74 16.36 1.34
N HIS A 108 8.81 15.41 1.22
CA HIS A 108 8.96 14.24 0.37
C HIS A 108 7.88 14.27 -0.72
N HIS A 109 8.27 14.12 -1.97
CA HIS A 109 7.31 14.03 -3.07
C HIS A 109 6.56 12.70 -2.99
N VAL A 110 5.23 12.76 -2.96
CA VAL A 110 4.37 11.56 -2.81
C VAL A 110 3.48 11.32 -4.02
N GLY A 111 3.49 12.21 -5.01
CA GLY A 111 2.74 12.07 -6.26
C GLY A 111 2.04 13.36 -6.64
N TYR A 112 0.89 13.23 -7.28
CA TYR A 112 0.09 14.37 -7.75
C TYR A 112 -1.30 14.34 -7.15
N ALA A 113 -1.70 15.46 -6.54
CA ALA A 113 -3.11 15.70 -6.25
C ALA A 113 -3.81 16.05 -7.55
N ARG A 114 -4.90 15.33 -7.87
CA ARG A 114 -5.62 15.50 -9.13
C ARG A 114 -6.92 16.26 -8.94
N GLY A 115 -7.28 17.14 -9.87
CA GLY A 115 -8.58 17.83 -9.80
C GLY A 115 -8.82 18.82 -10.93
N GLN A 116 -10.10 19.15 -11.13
CA GLN A 116 -10.56 20.07 -12.16
C GLN A 116 -11.65 20.98 -11.59
N GLN A 117 -11.64 22.26 -11.96
CA GLN A 117 -12.71 23.21 -11.63
C GLN A 117 -13.10 24.00 -12.90
N GLY A 118 -14.25 23.66 -13.46
CA GLY A 118 -14.66 24.19 -14.76
C GLY A 118 -13.62 23.84 -15.84
N ALA A 119 -13.12 24.85 -16.56
CA ALA A 119 -12.08 24.69 -17.57
C ALA A 119 -10.65 24.63 -16.98
N HIS A 120 -10.48 24.81 -15.67
CA HIS A 120 -9.15 24.86 -15.05
C HIS A 120 -8.72 23.47 -14.56
N ASN A 121 -7.57 23.00 -15.05
CA ASN A 121 -6.85 21.88 -14.47
C ASN A 121 -6.14 22.36 -13.19
N LEU A 122 -6.42 21.70 -12.07
CA LEU A 122 -5.89 22.03 -10.75
C LEU A 122 -4.82 21.04 -10.26
N ASP A 123 -4.39 20.11 -11.11
CA ASP A 123 -3.37 19.13 -10.79
C ASP A 123 -2.11 19.81 -10.25
N CYS A 124 -1.62 19.33 -9.10
CA CYS A 124 -0.42 19.86 -8.48
C CYS A 124 0.40 18.75 -7.83
N GLU A 125 1.69 19.01 -7.67
CA GLU A 125 2.56 18.11 -6.91
C GLU A 125 2.10 18.04 -5.46
N ALA A 126 2.11 16.82 -4.92
CA ALA A 126 1.77 16.55 -3.53
C ALA A 126 3.04 16.19 -2.75
N TRP A 127 3.19 16.85 -1.61
CA TRP A 127 4.35 16.73 -0.74
C TRP A 127 3.93 16.30 0.66
N SER A 128 4.72 15.46 1.33
CA SER A 128 4.47 15.03 2.71
C SER A 128 5.62 15.39 3.64
N CYS A 129 5.32 15.56 4.92
CA CYS A 129 6.34 15.58 5.96
C CYS A 129 6.94 14.17 6.15
N THR A 130 8.09 14.11 6.82
CA THR A 130 8.75 12.85 7.19
C THR A 130 7.84 11.96 8.03
N GLY A 131 7.12 12.53 9.01
CA GLY A 131 6.22 11.77 9.89
C GLY A 131 5.13 11.02 9.12
N CYS A 132 4.40 11.69 8.23
CA CYS A 132 3.35 11.03 7.44
C CYS A 132 3.91 10.05 6.40
N LYS A 133 5.14 10.24 5.92
CA LYS A 133 5.80 9.28 5.03
C LYS A 133 6.21 8.00 5.77
N GLU A 134 6.70 8.14 7.01
CA GLU A 134 7.14 7.01 7.83
C GLU A 134 5.99 6.23 8.43
N GLU A 135 4.92 6.93 8.87
CA GLU A 135 3.66 6.32 9.34
C GLU A 135 3.05 5.37 8.30
N TRP A 136 3.31 5.64 7.02
CA TRP A 136 2.76 4.89 5.89
C TRP A 136 3.81 4.10 5.10
N LYS A 137 4.98 3.85 5.70
CA LYS A 137 5.94 2.90 5.13
C LYS A 137 5.32 1.49 5.25
N PRO A 138 5.05 0.80 4.13
CA PRO A 138 4.45 -0.54 4.17
C PRO A 138 5.35 -1.55 4.89
#